data_AF-A0A2N1VFB7-F1
#
_entry.id   AF-A0A2N1VFB7-F1
#
_cell.length_a   1.000
_cell.length_b   1.000
_cell.length_c   1.000
_cell.angle_alpha   90.00
_cell.angle_beta   90.00
_cell.angle_gamma   90.00
#
_symmetry.space_group_name_H-M   'P 1'
#
loop_
_entity.id
_entity.type
_entity.pdbx_description
1 polymer ?
#
loop_
_entity_poly.entity_id
_entity_poly.type
_entity_poly.pdbx_seq_one_letter_code
_entity_poly.pdbx_strand_id
1 'polypeptide(L)'
;MSGAIRRIPSGFSFIDKNWGGVYRGGSYMVVGPRKSGRTLIGLQFALEAAKSSEVCLYFTLMRPKDLMIQAASLNFDIQSYMNQNLIIVVRVAPPNNVYEMYNYDDYLVEYFNDIITVVDQYNPSRIIFDELTPFVGFKNIDYLQNAFVSTLEKIEDKDITSLFVISEPATKKTQSIVDGLSQYVTGTIELKKEAETKGDRYHVGTVTITPNVGHTEGKFSENYKIEPFKGVTTEFSPPTSTIEELPAMPQGRSFSKPTRIEVPSEPYAFSNVYNYNDFLLILNNQIALYKSTGQSFNLVSIKLDPAAQLRGLLTIHQLQNAIRLSTSKKDKICSVDNKVIVLLIRGSMKSAVDLVSTMQNNLPSQDRNYINAILDYISVYNVEVDDRIENADSMLELVVNSDMDSTHYYQPLNKFTG
;
A
#
# COMPACT_ATOMS: atom_id res chain seq x y z
N MET A 1 -32.96 -29.33 2.53
CA MET A 1 -32.50 -29.65 1.15
C MET A 1 -31.01 -29.93 1.23
N SER A 2 -30.55 -31.08 0.75
CA SER A 2 -29.13 -31.47 0.86
C SER A 2 -28.27 -30.54 0.02
N GLY A 3 -27.50 -29.66 0.68
CA GLY A 3 -26.51 -28.84 -0.01
C GLY A 3 -25.40 -29.74 -0.53
N ALA A 4 -25.31 -29.92 -1.85
CA ALA A 4 -24.21 -30.65 -2.45
C ALA A 4 -22.90 -29.92 -2.13
N ILE A 5 -21.88 -30.67 -1.69
CA ILE A 5 -20.52 -30.13 -1.51
C ILE A 5 -20.05 -29.57 -2.85
N ARG A 6 -19.92 -28.24 -2.94
CA ARG A 6 -19.63 -27.52 -4.17
C ARG A 6 -18.18 -27.04 -4.19
N ARG A 7 -17.56 -27.05 -5.37
CA ARG A 7 -16.29 -26.36 -5.63
C ARG A 7 -16.52 -24.98 -6.23
N ILE A 8 -15.66 -24.03 -5.87
CA ILE A 8 -15.62 -22.65 -6.37
C ILE A 8 -14.23 -22.34 -6.93
N PRO A 9 -14.11 -21.42 -7.91
CA PRO A 9 -12.81 -21.00 -8.43
C PRO A 9 -11.95 -20.35 -7.35
N SER A 10 -10.68 -20.74 -7.30
CA SER A 10 -9.69 -20.22 -6.36
C SER A 10 -9.03 -18.92 -6.84
N GLY A 11 -9.06 -18.63 -8.15
CA GLY A 11 -8.30 -17.52 -8.71
C GLY A 11 -6.81 -17.83 -8.91
N PHE A 12 -6.41 -19.08 -8.63
CA PHE A 12 -5.09 -19.59 -8.96
C PHE A 12 -5.25 -20.79 -9.90
N SER A 13 -4.93 -20.59 -11.19
CA SER A 13 -5.23 -21.55 -12.26
C SER A 13 -4.67 -22.95 -12.01
N PHE A 14 -3.54 -23.06 -11.30
CA PHE A 14 -2.97 -24.35 -10.90
C PHE A 14 -3.89 -25.16 -9.98
N ILE A 15 -4.54 -24.53 -9.00
CA ILE A 15 -5.54 -25.19 -8.14
C ILE A 15 -6.78 -25.51 -8.96
N ASP A 16 -7.24 -24.55 -9.76
CA ASP A 16 -8.49 -24.72 -10.54
C ASP A 16 -8.38 -25.87 -11.54
N LYS A 17 -7.20 -26.06 -12.14
CA LYS A 17 -6.91 -27.15 -13.08
C LYS A 17 -6.76 -28.52 -12.41
N ASN A 18 -6.01 -28.61 -11.31
CA ASN A 18 -5.66 -29.91 -10.70
C ASN A 18 -6.65 -30.36 -9.62
N TRP A 19 -7.32 -29.43 -8.95
CA TRP A 19 -8.29 -29.72 -7.89
C TRP A 19 -9.73 -29.41 -8.31
N GLY A 20 -9.95 -28.83 -9.50
CA GLY A 20 -11.26 -28.38 -9.97
C GLY A 20 -11.78 -27.17 -9.16
N GLY A 21 -10.87 -26.42 -8.52
CA GLY A 21 -11.18 -25.35 -7.59
C GLY A 21 -11.08 -25.77 -6.12
N VAL A 22 -11.51 -24.89 -5.23
CA VAL A 22 -11.56 -25.12 -3.78
C VAL A 22 -12.99 -25.43 -3.32
N TYR A 23 -13.15 -26.13 -2.21
CA TYR A 23 -14.47 -26.41 -1.64
C TYR A 23 -15.08 -25.16 -0.99
N ARG A 24 -16.37 -24.94 -1.21
CA ARG A 24 -17.14 -23.96 -0.42
C ARG A 24 -17.16 -24.41 1.05
N GLY A 25 -16.93 -23.48 1.97
CA GLY A 25 -16.72 -23.78 3.40
C GLY A 25 -15.34 -24.38 3.73
N GLY A 26 -14.53 -24.71 2.71
CA GLY A 26 -13.20 -25.28 2.91
C GLY A 26 -12.17 -24.27 3.44
N SER A 27 -11.14 -24.79 4.09
CA SER A 27 -10.05 -23.99 4.66
C SER A 27 -8.72 -24.33 3.99
N TYR A 28 -7.94 -23.32 3.65
CA TYR A 28 -6.71 -23.49 2.88
C TYR A 28 -5.57 -22.67 3.46
N MET A 29 -4.35 -23.18 3.36
CA MET A 29 -3.17 -22.51 3.91
C MET A 29 -2.11 -22.30 2.84
N VAL A 30 -1.56 -21.08 2.76
CA VAL A 30 -0.45 -20.72 1.87
C VAL A 30 0.81 -20.52 2.71
N VAL A 31 1.84 -21.33 2.47
CA VAL A 31 3.11 -21.31 3.21
C VAL A 31 4.26 -21.03 2.26
N GLY A 32 5.25 -20.24 2.69
CA GLY A 32 6.47 -20.04 1.90
C GLY A 32 7.33 -18.85 2.36
N PRO A 33 8.53 -18.68 1.76
CA PRO A 33 9.49 -17.67 2.19
C PRO A 33 8.99 -16.24 1.96
N ARG A 34 9.73 -15.26 2.47
CA ARG A 34 9.48 -13.85 2.11
C ARG A 34 9.63 -13.66 0.59
N LYS A 35 8.74 -12.85 0.02
CA LYS A 35 8.72 -12.54 -1.44
C LYS A 35 8.50 -13.77 -2.34
N SER A 36 7.84 -14.83 -1.85
CA SER A 36 7.44 -15.97 -2.70
C SER A 36 6.12 -15.75 -3.45
N GLY A 37 5.36 -14.71 -3.15
CA GLY A 37 4.08 -14.41 -3.81
C GLY A 37 2.83 -14.75 -2.99
N ARG A 38 2.96 -15.06 -1.69
CA ARG A 38 1.82 -15.45 -0.83
C ARG A 38 0.69 -14.42 -0.79
N THR A 39 1.02 -13.15 -0.55
CA THR A 39 0.07 -12.04 -0.61
C THR A 39 -0.59 -11.92 -1.98
N LEU A 40 0.13 -12.22 -3.06
CA LEU A 40 -0.42 -12.19 -4.42
C LEU A 40 -1.44 -13.32 -4.62
N ILE A 41 -1.20 -14.51 -4.08
CA ILE A 41 -2.21 -15.60 -4.06
C ILE A 41 -3.44 -15.15 -3.26
N GLY A 42 -3.25 -14.52 -2.10
CA GLY A 42 -4.37 -13.97 -1.33
C GLY A 42 -5.18 -12.94 -2.11
N LEU A 43 -4.52 -12.02 -2.81
CA LEU A 43 -5.19 -11.02 -3.65
C LEU A 43 -5.89 -11.63 -4.88
N GLN A 44 -5.30 -12.65 -5.51
CA GLN A 44 -5.93 -13.42 -6.58
C GLN A 44 -7.20 -14.12 -6.07
N PHE A 45 -7.17 -14.68 -4.87
CA PHE A 45 -8.32 -15.32 -4.22
C PHE A 45 -9.44 -14.31 -3.91
N ALA A 46 -9.08 -13.10 -3.45
CA ALA A 46 -10.03 -12.01 -3.21
C ALA A 46 -10.65 -11.49 -4.51
N LEU A 47 -9.83 -11.28 -5.53
CA LEU A 47 -10.27 -10.83 -6.86
C LEU A 47 -11.28 -11.81 -7.47
N GLU A 48 -11.05 -13.11 -7.32
CA GLU A 48 -11.96 -14.14 -7.85
C GLU A 48 -13.32 -14.13 -7.15
N ALA A 49 -13.35 -13.87 -5.84
CA ALA A 49 -14.59 -13.65 -5.10
C ALA A 49 -15.36 -12.44 -5.67
N ALA A 50 -14.66 -11.32 -5.84
CA ALA A 50 -15.26 -10.07 -6.30
C ALA A 50 -15.77 -10.18 -7.75
N LYS A 51 -15.05 -10.88 -8.63
CA LYS A 51 -15.50 -11.21 -10.00
C LYS A 51 -16.78 -12.07 -9.99
N SER A 52 -16.93 -12.92 -8.99
CA SER A 52 -18.12 -13.74 -8.77
C SER A 52 -19.25 -12.97 -8.07
N SER A 53 -19.11 -11.65 -7.87
CA SER A 53 -20.03 -10.80 -7.08
C SER A 53 -20.24 -11.29 -5.65
N GLU A 54 -19.21 -11.95 -5.09
CA GLU A 54 -19.22 -12.39 -3.70
C GLU A 54 -18.34 -11.47 -2.84
N VAL A 55 -18.72 -11.34 -1.57
CA VAL A 55 -17.99 -10.51 -0.60
C VAL A 55 -16.81 -11.28 -0.02
N CYS A 56 -15.63 -10.66 -0.04
CA CYS A 56 -14.42 -11.18 0.58
C CYS A 56 -13.95 -10.27 1.73
N LEU A 57 -13.80 -10.82 2.94
CA LEU A 57 -13.09 -10.13 4.02
C LEU A 57 -11.58 -10.41 3.92
N TYR A 58 -10.78 -9.35 3.95
CA TYR A 58 -9.33 -9.41 3.86
C TYR A 58 -8.71 -8.82 5.11
N PHE A 59 -8.31 -9.67 6.06
CA PHE A 59 -7.59 -9.27 7.26
C PHE A 59 -6.10 -9.13 6.95
N THR A 60 -5.51 -7.97 7.24
CA THR A 60 -4.08 -7.77 6.98
C THR A 60 -3.37 -6.84 7.96
N LEU A 61 -2.08 -7.10 8.20
CA LEU A 61 -1.20 -6.14 8.89
C LEU A 61 -0.73 -5.00 7.97
N MET A 62 -0.90 -5.18 6.66
CA MET A 62 -0.40 -4.26 5.64
C MET A 62 -1.16 -2.93 5.69
N ARG A 63 -0.45 -1.82 5.40
CA ARG A 63 -1.12 -0.52 5.26
C ARG A 63 -2.01 -0.55 4.02
N PRO A 64 -3.18 0.09 4.02
CA PRO A 64 -4.10 0.05 2.87
C PRO A 64 -3.45 0.41 1.54
N LYS A 65 -2.60 1.45 1.52
CA LYS A 65 -1.86 1.85 0.32
C LYS A 65 -0.87 0.80 -0.19
N ASP A 66 -0.21 0.09 0.70
CA ASP A 66 0.73 -0.97 0.31
C ASP A 66 -0.04 -2.15 -0.30
N LEU A 67 -1.21 -2.50 0.24
CA LEU A 67 -2.09 -3.54 -0.32
C LEU A 67 -2.64 -3.14 -1.69
N MET A 68 -3.05 -1.87 -1.85
CA MET A 68 -3.48 -1.31 -3.16
C MET A 68 -2.37 -1.39 -4.20
N ILE A 69 -1.11 -1.11 -3.82
CA ILE A 69 0.04 -1.24 -4.72
C ILE A 69 0.24 -2.72 -5.13
N GLN A 70 0.10 -3.66 -4.21
CA GLN A 70 0.18 -5.09 -4.53
C GLN A 70 -0.95 -5.52 -5.48
N ALA A 71 -2.18 -5.07 -5.25
CA ALA A 71 -3.31 -5.35 -6.15
C ALA A 71 -3.11 -4.75 -7.55
N ALA A 72 -2.62 -3.51 -7.64
CA ALA A 72 -2.31 -2.87 -8.91
C ALA A 72 -1.21 -3.64 -9.70
N SER A 73 -0.28 -4.30 -9.00
CA SER A 73 0.72 -5.17 -9.65
C SER A 73 0.11 -6.42 -10.31
N LEU A 74 -1.12 -6.79 -9.92
CA LEU A 74 -1.96 -7.84 -10.51
C LEU A 74 -2.95 -7.29 -11.54
N ASN A 75 -2.80 -6.02 -11.92
CA ASN A 75 -3.67 -5.33 -12.89
C ASN A 75 -5.14 -5.25 -12.47
N PHE A 76 -5.43 -5.16 -11.17
CA PHE A 76 -6.78 -4.84 -10.70
C PHE A 76 -6.77 -3.75 -9.64
N ASP A 77 -7.78 -2.88 -9.71
CA ASP A 77 -8.01 -1.84 -8.74
C ASP A 77 -8.85 -2.38 -7.58
N ILE A 78 -8.18 -2.76 -6.49
CA ILE A 78 -8.85 -3.20 -5.26
C ILE A 78 -9.73 -2.10 -4.65
N GLN A 79 -9.41 -0.82 -4.86
CA GLN A 79 -10.20 0.28 -4.31
C GLN A 79 -11.60 0.32 -4.92
N SER A 80 -11.72 0.07 -6.22
CA SER A 80 -13.03 -0.07 -6.89
C SER A 80 -13.89 -1.18 -6.27
N TYR A 81 -13.30 -2.34 -5.95
CA TYR A 81 -14.02 -3.44 -5.29
C TYR A 81 -14.35 -3.16 -3.82
N MET A 82 -13.50 -2.39 -3.13
CA MET A 82 -13.79 -1.91 -1.78
C MET A 82 -14.98 -0.95 -1.76
N ASN A 83 -15.04 -0.01 -2.71
CA ASN A 83 -16.16 0.92 -2.84
C ASN A 83 -17.49 0.22 -3.16
N GLN A 84 -17.42 -0.96 -3.78
CA GLN A 84 -18.57 -1.81 -4.09
C GLN A 84 -18.95 -2.78 -2.95
N ASN A 85 -18.23 -2.73 -1.82
CA ASN A 85 -18.35 -3.69 -0.71
C ASN A 85 -18.12 -5.15 -1.11
N LEU A 86 -17.41 -5.41 -2.21
CA LEU A 86 -17.05 -6.77 -2.65
C LEU A 86 -15.75 -7.24 -1.99
N ILE A 87 -14.86 -6.33 -1.62
CA ILE A 87 -13.67 -6.62 -0.82
C ILE A 87 -13.66 -5.69 0.39
N ILE A 88 -13.74 -6.23 1.60
CA ILE A 88 -13.66 -5.46 2.83
C ILE A 88 -12.29 -5.70 3.46
N VAL A 89 -11.46 -4.67 3.49
CA VAL A 89 -10.11 -4.78 4.06
C VAL A 89 -10.16 -4.37 5.53
N VAL A 90 -9.82 -5.31 6.42
CA VAL A 90 -9.70 -5.06 7.85
C VAL A 90 -8.23 -5.03 8.21
N ARG A 91 -7.75 -3.86 8.62
CA ARG A 91 -6.37 -3.74 9.09
C ARG A 91 -6.28 -4.22 10.54
N VAL A 92 -5.51 -5.28 10.75
CA VAL A 92 -5.19 -5.78 12.08
C VAL A 92 -3.96 -5.03 12.55
N ALA A 93 -4.05 -4.36 13.69
CA ALA A 93 -2.87 -3.77 14.31
C ALA A 93 -2.07 -4.89 15.00
N PRO A 94 -0.74 -4.95 14.85
CA PRO A 94 0.05 -5.74 15.78
C PRO A 94 -0.14 -5.17 17.20
N PRO A 95 -0.15 -6.00 18.26
CA PRO A 95 -0.30 -5.50 19.62
C PRO A 95 0.82 -4.51 19.92
N ASN A 96 0.49 -3.22 19.97
CA ASN A 96 1.45 -2.12 20.09
C ASN A 96 2.13 -2.04 21.47
N ASN A 97 1.73 -2.89 22.42
CA ASN A 97 2.28 -2.87 23.77
C ASN A 97 2.40 -4.28 24.34
N VAL A 98 3.41 -4.99 23.86
CA VAL A 98 3.85 -6.30 24.36
C VAL A 98 4.17 -6.30 25.87
N TYR A 99 4.32 -5.11 26.47
CA TYR A 99 4.63 -4.89 27.88
C TYR A 99 3.42 -4.52 28.75
N GLU A 100 2.24 -4.23 28.19
CA GLU A 100 1.00 -3.93 28.95
C GLU A 100 -0.01 -5.09 28.92
N MET A 101 0.22 -6.13 28.10
CA MET A 101 -0.69 -7.28 28.01
C MET A 101 -0.26 -8.39 28.97
N TYR A 102 -1.10 -8.67 29.97
CA TYR A 102 -0.89 -9.72 30.96
C TYR A 102 -1.04 -11.14 30.39
N ASN A 103 -1.70 -11.32 29.23
CA ASN A 103 -1.93 -12.63 28.60
C ASN A 103 -2.13 -12.55 27.07
N TYR A 104 -1.37 -13.33 26.30
CA TYR A 104 -1.51 -13.42 24.83
C TYR A 104 -2.77 -14.20 24.40
N ASP A 105 -3.24 -15.10 25.26
CA ASP A 105 -4.40 -15.95 24.96
C ASP A 105 -5.70 -15.13 24.96
N ASP A 106 -5.82 -14.13 25.85
CA ASP A 106 -7.00 -13.26 25.94
C ASP A 106 -7.12 -12.32 24.72
N TYR A 107 -6.00 -11.79 24.22
CA TYR A 107 -5.97 -10.97 23.00
C TYR A 107 -6.44 -11.75 21.77
N LEU A 108 -6.12 -13.04 21.69
CA LEU A 108 -6.57 -13.89 20.60
C LEU A 108 -8.09 -14.12 20.65
N VAL A 109 -8.65 -14.28 21.85
CA VAL A 109 -10.11 -14.35 22.03
C VAL A 109 -10.80 -13.04 21.61
N GLU A 110 -10.26 -11.88 22.02
CA GLU A 110 -10.77 -10.56 21.58
C GLU A 110 -10.67 -10.42 20.05
N TYR A 111 -9.53 -10.76 19.46
CA TYR A 111 -9.32 -10.74 18.01
C TYR A 111 -10.34 -11.61 17.27
N PHE A 112 -10.67 -12.80 17.80
CA PHE A 112 -11.72 -13.64 17.21
C PHE A 112 -13.12 -13.09 17.40
N ASN A 113 -13.43 -12.46 18.52
CA ASN A 113 -14.72 -11.80 18.73
C ASN A 113 -14.91 -10.63 17.75
N ASP A 114 -13.85 -9.86 17.49
CA ASP A 114 -13.86 -8.81 16.46
C ASP A 114 -14.12 -9.40 15.06
N ILE A 115 -13.48 -10.52 14.72
CA ILE A 115 -13.72 -11.23 13.45
C ILE A 115 -15.20 -11.62 13.33
N ILE A 116 -15.79 -12.20 14.37
CA ILE A 116 -17.21 -12.63 14.35
C ILE A 116 -18.12 -11.43 14.07
N THR A 117 -17.86 -10.29 14.71
CA THR A 117 -18.65 -9.07 14.52
C THR A 117 -18.61 -8.59 13.06
N VAL A 118 -17.42 -8.58 12.44
CA VAL A 118 -17.26 -8.19 11.03
C VAL A 118 -17.91 -9.23 10.11
N VAL A 119 -17.76 -10.53 10.41
CA VAL A 119 -18.39 -11.60 9.63
C VAL A 119 -19.91 -11.48 9.64
N ASP A 120 -20.51 -11.19 10.79
CA ASP A 120 -21.97 -11.01 10.91
C ASP A 120 -22.46 -9.76 10.18
N GLN A 121 -21.65 -8.69 10.18
CA GLN A 121 -21.99 -7.45 9.48
C GLN A 121 -21.98 -7.61 7.94
N TYR A 122 -21.01 -8.34 7.39
CA TYR A 122 -20.77 -8.37 5.94
C TYR A 122 -21.15 -9.69 5.26
N ASN A 123 -21.43 -10.76 6.02
CA ASN A 123 -21.80 -12.09 5.54
C ASN A 123 -20.98 -12.56 4.31
N PRO A 124 -19.64 -12.65 4.45
CA PRO A 124 -18.75 -12.92 3.32
C PRO A 124 -18.89 -14.36 2.80
N SER A 125 -18.54 -14.59 1.54
CA SER A 125 -18.31 -15.95 1.03
C SER A 125 -16.88 -16.43 1.27
N ARG A 126 -15.94 -15.48 1.41
CA ARG A 126 -14.50 -15.76 1.56
C ARG A 126 -13.85 -14.91 2.62
N ILE A 127 -12.95 -15.50 3.40
CA ILE A 127 -12.11 -14.78 4.38
C ILE A 127 -10.64 -15.08 4.11
N ILE A 128 -9.80 -14.04 4.15
CA ILE A 128 -8.35 -14.13 4.02
C ILE A 128 -7.69 -13.56 5.26
N PHE A 129 -6.67 -14.25 5.78
CA PHE A 129 -5.80 -13.77 6.85
C PHE A 129 -4.36 -13.62 6.32
N ASP A 130 -3.92 -12.39 6.02
CA ASP A 130 -2.57 -12.06 5.49
C ASP A 130 -1.75 -11.08 6.37
N GLU A 131 -0.88 -11.54 7.25
CA GLU A 131 -0.53 -12.93 7.58
C GLU A 131 -1.10 -13.34 8.94
N LEU A 132 -1.12 -14.63 9.23
CA LEU A 132 -1.61 -15.21 10.49
C LEU A 132 -0.66 -14.97 11.69
N THR A 133 -0.13 -13.74 11.82
CA THR A 133 0.82 -13.33 12.87
C THR A 133 0.34 -13.56 14.30
N PRO A 134 -0.96 -13.38 14.63
CA PRO A 134 -1.45 -13.59 15.99
C PRO A 134 -1.36 -15.02 16.51
N PHE A 135 -0.84 -15.99 15.75
CA PHE A 135 -0.72 -17.42 16.12
C PHE A 135 0.73 -17.91 16.33
N VAL A 136 1.74 -17.06 16.07
CA VAL A 136 3.17 -17.49 16.09
C VAL A 136 3.85 -17.19 17.44
N GLY A 137 3.20 -16.43 18.34
CA GLY A 137 3.73 -16.01 19.64
C GLY A 137 3.44 -16.92 20.85
N PHE A 138 2.80 -18.08 20.67
CA PHE A 138 2.17 -18.81 21.80
C PHE A 138 3.16 -19.53 22.69
N LYS A 139 2.81 -19.54 23.98
CA LYS A 139 3.47 -20.36 25.00
C LYS A 139 2.91 -21.79 25.03
N ASN A 140 1.62 -21.98 24.76
CA ASN A 140 0.95 -23.29 24.73
C ASN A 140 0.43 -23.64 23.33
N ILE A 141 0.94 -24.72 22.74
CA ILE A 141 0.60 -25.18 21.38
C ILE A 141 -0.78 -25.84 21.33
N ASP A 142 -1.17 -26.57 22.37
CA ASP A 142 -2.47 -27.28 22.39
C ASP A 142 -3.63 -26.29 22.42
N TYR A 143 -3.49 -25.22 23.22
CA TYR A 143 -4.48 -24.15 23.28
C TYR A 143 -4.62 -23.45 21.91
N LEU A 144 -3.49 -23.18 21.25
CA LEU A 144 -3.48 -22.59 19.92
C LEU A 144 -4.22 -23.45 18.88
N GLN A 145 -3.93 -24.76 18.87
CA GLN A 145 -4.60 -25.70 17.97
C GLN A 145 -6.10 -25.75 18.22
N ASN A 146 -6.52 -25.84 19.49
CA ASN A 146 -7.94 -25.86 19.85
C ASN A 146 -8.65 -24.56 19.42
N ALA A 147 -8.04 -23.40 19.63
CA ALA A 147 -8.60 -22.12 19.23
C ALA A 147 -8.67 -21.97 17.70
N PHE A 148 -7.65 -22.46 16.98
CA PHE A 148 -7.65 -22.50 15.51
C PHE A 148 -8.76 -23.41 14.97
N VAL A 149 -8.87 -24.64 15.47
CA VAL A 149 -9.93 -25.59 15.08
C VAL A 149 -11.31 -25.03 15.36
N SER A 150 -11.55 -24.48 16.56
CA SER A 150 -12.84 -23.85 16.88
C SER A 150 -13.17 -22.68 15.96
N THR A 151 -12.17 -21.95 15.48
CA THR A 151 -12.37 -20.87 14.50
C THR A 151 -12.71 -21.43 13.13
N LEU A 152 -12.02 -22.49 12.68
CA LEU A 152 -12.33 -23.17 11.43
C LEU A 152 -13.77 -23.67 11.42
N GLU A 153 -14.20 -24.36 12.47
CA GLU A 153 -15.57 -24.88 12.61
C GLU A 153 -16.61 -23.75 12.53
N LYS A 154 -16.39 -22.62 13.23
CA LYS A 154 -17.29 -21.46 13.17
C LYS A 154 -17.38 -20.79 11.79
N ILE A 155 -16.28 -20.80 11.04
CA ILE A 155 -16.22 -20.26 9.67
C ILE A 155 -16.94 -21.24 8.71
N GLU A 156 -16.69 -22.54 8.87
CA GLU A 156 -17.30 -23.61 8.08
C GLU A 156 -18.82 -23.70 8.28
N ASP A 157 -19.31 -23.55 9.52
CA ASP A 157 -20.74 -23.52 9.86
C ASP A 157 -21.51 -22.40 9.13
N LYS A 158 -20.81 -21.35 8.71
CA LYS A 158 -21.35 -20.22 7.92
C LYS A 158 -21.14 -20.40 6.41
N ASP A 159 -20.61 -21.54 5.96
CA ASP A 159 -20.30 -21.88 4.57
C ASP A 159 -19.33 -20.88 3.91
N ILE A 160 -18.37 -20.39 4.70
CA ILE A 160 -17.35 -19.41 4.30
C ILE A 160 -16.05 -20.14 3.96
N THR A 161 -15.48 -19.90 2.78
CA THR A 161 -14.16 -20.45 2.42
C THR A 161 -13.03 -19.58 2.99
N SER A 162 -12.06 -20.18 3.68
CA SER A 162 -10.96 -19.45 4.32
C SER A 162 -9.59 -19.71 3.70
N LEU A 163 -8.76 -18.65 3.65
CA LEU A 163 -7.37 -18.72 3.21
C LEU A 163 -6.43 -18.08 4.24
N PHE A 164 -5.49 -18.87 4.75
CA PHE A 164 -4.52 -18.45 5.74
C PHE A 164 -3.14 -18.29 5.11
N VAL A 165 -2.57 -17.08 5.15
CA VAL A 165 -1.22 -16.83 4.67
C VAL A 165 -0.24 -16.90 5.83
N ILE A 166 0.77 -17.76 5.69
CA ILE A 166 1.78 -18.02 6.72
C ILE A 166 3.18 -17.89 6.12
N SER A 167 4.07 -17.24 6.85
CA SER A 167 5.50 -17.19 6.52
C SER A 167 6.20 -18.51 6.81
N GLU A 168 7.17 -18.86 5.97
CA GLU A 168 8.03 -20.02 6.20
C GLU A 168 8.64 -19.98 7.61
N PRO A 169 8.55 -21.08 8.37
CA PRO A 169 9.08 -21.16 9.72
C PRO A 169 10.61 -20.91 9.78
N ALA A 170 11.02 -19.95 10.59
CA ALA A 170 12.45 -19.68 10.82
C ALA A 170 13.09 -20.55 11.92
N THR A 171 12.26 -21.21 12.75
CA THR A 171 12.72 -22.02 13.89
C THR A 171 11.97 -23.35 13.95
N LYS A 172 12.61 -24.38 14.55
CA LYS A 172 11.96 -25.70 14.75
C LYS A 172 10.63 -25.60 15.50
N LYS A 173 10.53 -24.70 16.50
CA LYS A 173 9.28 -24.46 17.23
C LYS A 173 8.18 -23.93 16.30
N THR A 174 8.51 -22.96 15.45
CA THR A 174 7.55 -22.40 14.49
C THR A 174 7.14 -23.43 13.44
N GLN A 175 8.06 -24.33 13.06
CA GLN A 175 7.78 -25.41 12.13
C GLN A 175 6.73 -26.37 12.71
N SER A 176 6.90 -26.82 13.94
CA SER A 176 5.93 -27.71 14.60
C SER A 176 4.55 -27.07 14.74
N ILE A 177 4.47 -25.74 14.92
CA ILE A 177 3.19 -25.02 14.93
C ILE A 177 2.55 -25.09 13.55
N VAL A 178 3.27 -24.69 12.49
CA VAL A 178 2.74 -24.71 11.12
C VAL A 178 2.34 -26.12 10.69
N ASP A 179 3.15 -27.13 11.00
CA ASP A 179 2.84 -28.53 10.73
C ASP A 179 1.56 -28.96 11.45
N GLY A 180 1.42 -28.60 12.74
CA GLY A 180 0.21 -28.89 13.52
C GLY A 180 -1.03 -28.22 12.95
N LEU A 181 -0.97 -26.94 12.59
CA LEU A 181 -2.09 -26.21 11.98
C LEU A 181 -2.44 -26.75 10.59
N SER A 182 -1.42 -27.16 9.81
CA SER A 182 -1.59 -27.68 8.45
C SER A 182 -2.44 -28.94 8.38
N GLN A 183 -2.56 -29.70 9.47
CA GLN A 183 -3.32 -30.94 9.52
C GLN A 183 -4.83 -30.72 9.59
N TYR A 184 -5.27 -29.54 10.05
CA TYR A 184 -6.69 -29.22 10.26
C TYR A 184 -7.34 -28.51 9.07
N VAL A 185 -6.55 -28.02 8.10
CA VAL A 185 -7.08 -27.35 6.91
C VAL A 185 -7.44 -28.36 5.81
N THR A 186 -8.36 -28.01 4.90
CA THR A 186 -8.75 -28.84 3.74
C THR A 186 -7.56 -29.11 2.80
N GLY A 187 -6.69 -28.12 2.60
CA GLY A 187 -5.49 -28.28 1.78
C GLY A 187 -4.43 -27.20 2.00
N THR A 188 -3.19 -27.51 1.64
CA THR A 188 -2.03 -26.62 1.79
C THR A 188 -1.39 -26.30 0.44
N ILE A 189 -0.94 -25.07 0.27
CA ILE A 189 -0.25 -24.51 -0.90
C ILE A 189 1.13 -24.06 -0.43
N GLU A 190 2.15 -24.85 -0.72
CA GLU A 190 3.53 -24.59 -0.35
C GLU A 190 4.29 -23.95 -1.52
N LEU A 191 4.87 -22.77 -1.28
CA LEU A 191 5.74 -22.07 -2.23
C LEU A 191 7.19 -22.20 -1.80
N LYS A 192 8.04 -22.72 -2.69
CA LYS A 192 9.50 -22.78 -2.51
C LYS A 192 10.18 -21.90 -3.54
N LYS A 193 11.19 -21.15 -3.10
CA LYS A 193 12.06 -20.40 -4.02
C LYS A 193 13.24 -21.28 -4.40
N GLU A 194 13.51 -21.41 -5.70
CA GLU A 194 14.76 -21.99 -6.15
C GLU A 194 15.87 -20.92 -6.12
N ALA A 195 17.12 -21.36 -6.04
CA ALA A 195 18.27 -20.45 -6.09
C ALA A 195 18.30 -19.72 -7.45
N GLU A 196 18.64 -18.44 -7.45
CA GLU A 196 18.71 -17.60 -8.64
C GLU A 196 19.63 -18.26 -9.69
N THR A 197 19.02 -18.88 -10.70
CA THR A 197 19.78 -19.38 -11.86
C THR A 197 20.06 -18.19 -12.74
N LYS A 198 21.34 -17.84 -12.92
CA LYS A 198 21.78 -16.73 -13.78
C LYS A 198 21.20 -16.90 -15.19
N GLY A 199 20.14 -16.18 -15.51
CA GLY A 199 19.54 -16.19 -16.85
C GLY A 199 18.09 -15.76 -16.91
N ASP A 200 17.28 -16.09 -15.89
CA ASP A 200 15.85 -15.76 -15.89
C ASP A 200 15.56 -14.44 -15.16
N ARG A 201 14.83 -13.55 -15.85
CA ARG A 201 14.42 -12.23 -15.33
C ARG A 201 13.32 -12.31 -14.27
N TYR A 202 12.77 -13.49 -14.00
CA TYR A 202 11.62 -13.70 -13.12
C TYR A 202 11.98 -14.66 -11.98
N HIS A 203 11.36 -14.46 -10.82
CA HIS A 203 11.50 -15.36 -9.68
C HIS A 203 10.84 -16.70 -10.03
N VAL A 204 11.66 -17.72 -10.33
CA VAL A 204 11.20 -19.09 -10.53
C VAL A 204 11.23 -19.81 -9.17
N GLY A 205 10.16 -20.51 -8.85
CA GLY A 205 10.06 -21.36 -7.68
C GLY A 205 9.20 -22.58 -7.97
N THR A 206 9.01 -23.44 -6.97
CA THR A 206 8.11 -24.59 -7.06
C THR A 206 6.90 -24.34 -6.17
N VAL A 207 5.70 -24.51 -6.73
CA VAL A 207 4.46 -24.53 -5.96
C VAL A 207 4.03 -25.97 -5.78
N THR A 208 3.58 -26.33 -4.59
CA THR A 208 3.09 -27.66 -4.25
C THR A 208 1.76 -27.56 -3.54
N ILE A 209 0.71 -28.16 -4.10
CA ILE A 209 -0.61 -28.24 -3.48
C ILE A 209 -0.79 -29.64 -2.90
N THR A 210 -1.14 -29.75 -1.61
CA THR A 210 -1.33 -31.00 -0.88
C THR A 210 -2.71 -31.02 -0.23
N PRO A 211 -3.60 -31.97 -0.57
CA PRO A 211 -4.90 -32.05 0.07
C PRO A 211 -4.81 -32.87 1.37
N ASN A 212 -5.57 -32.47 2.39
CA ASN A 212 -5.80 -33.29 3.58
C ASN A 212 -7.19 -33.93 3.55
N VAL A 213 -8.17 -33.23 2.96
CA VAL A 213 -9.54 -33.70 2.81
C VAL A 213 -10.00 -33.47 1.37
N GLY A 214 -10.65 -34.48 0.77
CA GLY A 214 -11.13 -34.40 -0.61
C GLY A 214 -10.00 -34.36 -1.65
N HIS A 215 -10.29 -33.78 -2.82
CA HIS A 215 -9.33 -33.64 -3.95
C HIS A 215 -8.57 -34.95 -4.29
N THR A 216 -9.33 -36.00 -4.62
CA THR A 216 -8.85 -37.38 -4.86
C THR A 216 -7.71 -37.54 -5.86
N GLU A 217 -7.40 -36.51 -6.65
CA GLU A 217 -6.30 -36.52 -7.62
C GLU A 217 -4.92 -36.29 -6.97
N GLY A 218 -4.86 -35.93 -5.68
CA GLY A 218 -3.66 -36.02 -4.85
C GLY A 218 -2.81 -34.75 -4.76
N LYS A 219 -1.53 -34.94 -4.42
CA LYS A 219 -0.51 -33.88 -4.29
C LYS A 219 0.08 -33.53 -5.66
N PHE A 220 0.12 -32.25 -6.00
CA PHE A 220 0.69 -31.77 -7.26
C PHE A 220 1.80 -30.76 -7.01
N SER A 221 2.83 -30.77 -7.85
CA SER A 221 3.93 -29.81 -7.82
C SER A 221 4.24 -29.33 -9.23
N GLU A 222 4.41 -28.03 -9.40
CA GLU A 222 4.79 -27.42 -10.68
C GLU A 222 5.68 -26.20 -10.43
N ASN A 223 6.45 -25.80 -11.45
CA ASN A 223 7.19 -24.55 -11.37
C ASN A 223 6.22 -23.38 -11.50
N TYR A 224 6.43 -22.34 -10.71
CA TYR A 224 5.68 -21.10 -10.80
C TYR A 224 6.64 -19.93 -11.01
N LYS A 225 6.10 -18.86 -11.56
CA LYS A 225 6.74 -17.55 -11.64
C LYS A 225 5.78 -16.47 -11.20
N ILE A 226 6.35 -15.36 -10.76
CA ILE A 226 5.59 -14.12 -10.54
C ILE A 226 5.73 -13.29 -11.81
N GLU A 227 4.64 -13.18 -12.57
CA GLU A 227 4.58 -12.33 -13.76
C GLU A 227 3.92 -10.98 -13.44
N PRO A 228 4.48 -9.86 -13.95
CA PRO A 228 3.80 -8.57 -13.89
C PRO A 228 2.38 -8.67 -14.45
N PHE A 229 1.41 -8.03 -13.79
CA PHE A 229 0.01 -7.95 -14.20
C PHE A 229 -0.79 -9.27 -14.17
N LYS A 230 -0.15 -10.41 -13.85
CA LYS A 230 -0.83 -11.71 -13.68
C LYS A 230 -0.68 -12.30 -12.28
N GLY A 231 0.44 -12.01 -11.60
CA GLY A 231 0.72 -12.58 -10.29
C GLY A 231 1.42 -13.93 -10.34
N VAL A 232 1.04 -14.80 -9.40
CA VAL A 232 1.59 -16.16 -9.30
C VAL A 232 0.90 -17.04 -10.32
N THR A 233 1.69 -17.57 -11.27
CA THR A 233 1.20 -18.43 -12.36
C THR A 233 2.14 -19.60 -12.61
N THR A 234 1.58 -20.74 -13.00
CA THR A 234 2.31 -21.90 -13.51
C THR A 234 2.24 -22.01 -15.04
N GLU A 235 1.57 -21.06 -15.70
CA GLU A 235 1.47 -21.03 -17.15
C GLU A 235 2.70 -20.38 -17.78
N PHE A 236 3.54 -21.22 -18.40
CA PHE A 236 4.67 -20.76 -19.17
C PHE A 236 4.24 -20.49 -20.62
N SER A 237 3.93 -19.24 -20.95
CA SER A 237 3.87 -18.85 -22.36
C SER A 237 5.28 -19.03 -22.97
N PRO A 238 5.43 -19.77 -24.09
CA PRO A 238 6.66 -19.68 -24.86
C PRO A 238 6.86 -18.23 -25.31
N PRO A 239 8.09 -17.70 -25.34
CA PRO A 239 8.31 -16.37 -25.88
C PRO A 239 7.81 -16.36 -27.32
N THR A 240 6.78 -15.55 -27.60
CA THR A 240 6.29 -15.34 -28.96
C THR A 240 7.38 -14.58 -29.71
N SER A 241 8.24 -15.30 -30.41
CA SER A 241 9.16 -14.73 -31.38
C SER A 241 8.37 -14.38 -32.65
N THR A 242 7.60 -13.30 -32.60
CA THR A 242 7.29 -12.52 -33.80
C THR A 242 8.32 -11.41 -33.84
N ILE A 243 9.45 -11.73 -34.48
CA ILE A 243 10.32 -10.71 -35.04
C ILE A 243 9.49 -10.08 -36.16
N GLU A 244 8.87 -8.93 -35.90
CA GLU A 244 8.56 -8.03 -37.00
C GLU A 244 9.89 -7.62 -37.63
N GLU A 245 10.12 -8.07 -38.86
CA GLU A 245 11.25 -7.65 -39.67
C GLU A 245 11.22 -6.13 -39.83
N LEU A 246 12.07 -5.44 -39.06
CA LEU A 246 12.44 -4.07 -39.36
C LEU A 246 13.07 -4.04 -40.77
N PRO A 247 12.68 -3.11 -41.65
CA PRO A 247 13.26 -3.03 -42.98
C PRO A 247 14.77 -2.78 -42.88
N ALA A 248 15.52 -3.48 -43.73
CA ALA A 248 16.98 -3.49 -43.72
C ALA A 248 17.58 -2.07 -43.78
N MET A 249 18.41 -1.73 -42.78
CA MET A 249 19.19 -0.49 -42.80
C MET A 249 20.33 -0.57 -43.82
N PRO A 250 20.69 0.54 -44.49
CA PRO A 250 21.79 0.57 -45.45
C PRO A 250 23.12 0.28 -44.75
N GLN A 251 23.94 -0.57 -45.37
CA GLN A 251 25.31 -0.80 -44.92
C GLN A 251 26.15 0.48 -45.07
N GLY A 252 26.87 0.80 -44.00
CA GLY A 252 28.04 1.68 -44.07
C GLY A 252 27.86 3.00 -43.33
N ARG A 253 28.21 3.00 -42.03
CA ARG A 253 29.05 4.02 -41.41
C ARG A 253 29.56 3.49 -40.07
N SER A 254 30.88 3.57 -39.91
CA SER A 254 31.61 3.30 -38.67
C SER A 254 31.00 4.10 -37.51
N PHE A 255 30.53 3.41 -36.48
CA PHE A 255 30.20 4.03 -35.20
C PHE A 255 31.36 3.79 -34.23
N SER A 256 31.96 4.88 -33.77
CA SER A 256 32.87 4.92 -32.64
C SER A 256 32.18 4.39 -31.38
N LYS A 257 32.92 3.63 -30.56
CA LYS A 257 32.42 3.11 -29.27
C LYS A 257 31.76 4.24 -28.45
N PRO A 258 30.50 4.12 -28.02
CA PRO A 258 29.93 5.07 -27.09
C PRO A 258 30.64 4.92 -25.74
N THR A 259 31.11 6.06 -25.25
CA THR A 259 31.69 6.27 -23.92
C THR A 259 30.78 5.66 -22.85
N ARG A 260 31.41 5.08 -21.82
CA ARG A 260 30.76 4.59 -20.59
C ARG A 260 29.78 5.66 -20.10
N ILE A 261 28.47 5.40 -20.19
CA ILE A 261 27.46 6.24 -19.54
C ILE A 261 27.56 5.92 -18.05
N GLU A 262 28.16 6.83 -17.28
CA GLU A 262 28.05 6.80 -15.83
C GLU A 262 26.60 7.14 -15.47
N VAL A 263 25.88 6.16 -14.93
CA VAL A 263 24.55 6.36 -14.36
C VAL A 263 24.73 7.02 -13.00
N PRO A 264 24.17 8.21 -12.75
CA PRO A 264 24.21 8.80 -11.42
C PRO A 264 23.42 7.91 -10.47
N SER A 265 24.07 7.47 -9.38
CA SER A 265 23.41 6.78 -8.27
C SER A 265 22.65 7.78 -7.42
N GLU A 266 21.42 8.14 -7.82
CA GLU A 266 20.52 8.84 -6.90
C GLU A 266 19.65 7.84 -6.13
N PRO A 267 19.65 7.88 -4.79
CA PRO A 267 18.76 7.05 -3.98
C PRO A 267 17.30 7.52 -4.15
N TYR A 268 16.39 6.58 -4.41
CA TYR A 268 14.94 6.83 -4.44
C TYR A 268 14.48 7.60 -3.20
N ALA A 269 14.11 8.88 -3.37
CA ALA A 269 13.55 9.71 -2.32
C ALA A 269 12.01 9.56 -2.32
N PHE A 270 11.42 9.34 -1.14
CA PHE A 270 9.98 9.42 -0.95
C PHE A 270 9.49 10.82 -1.35
N SER A 271 8.57 10.91 -2.29
CA SER A 271 7.91 12.17 -2.61
C SER A 271 6.97 12.55 -1.47
N ASN A 272 7.23 13.69 -0.83
CA ASN A 272 6.34 14.33 0.14
C ASN A 272 5.27 15.21 -0.54
N VAL A 273 5.03 14.99 -1.85
CA VAL A 273 4.06 15.72 -2.67
C VAL A 273 2.81 14.87 -2.89
N TYR A 274 1.63 15.46 -2.68
CA TYR A 274 0.32 14.84 -2.70
C TYR A 274 -0.62 15.58 -3.66
N ASN A 275 -1.55 14.85 -4.27
CA ASN A 275 -2.66 15.47 -5.00
C ASN A 275 -3.63 16.17 -4.02
N TYR A 276 -4.53 16.99 -4.55
CA TYR A 276 -5.46 17.79 -3.75
C TYR A 276 -6.31 16.95 -2.79
N ASN A 277 -6.92 15.85 -3.28
CA ASN A 277 -7.81 15.01 -2.48
C ASN A 277 -7.08 14.27 -1.35
N ASP A 278 -5.90 13.71 -1.64
CA ASP A 278 -5.05 13.07 -0.64
C ASP A 278 -4.57 14.07 0.41
N PHE A 279 -4.21 15.28 -0.02
CA PHE A 279 -3.79 16.35 0.89
C PHE A 279 -4.94 16.80 1.80
N LEU A 280 -6.16 16.89 1.26
CA LEU A 280 -7.38 17.21 2.02
C LEU A 280 -7.64 16.18 3.12
N LEU A 281 -7.52 14.88 2.81
CA LEU A 281 -7.64 13.80 3.78
C LEU A 281 -6.57 13.87 4.88
N ILE A 282 -5.32 14.16 4.51
CA ILE A 282 -4.23 14.31 5.47
C ILE A 282 -4.47 15.52 6.37
N LEU A 283 -4.93 16.64 5.82
CA LEU A 283 -5.25 17.85 6.57
C LEU A 283 -6.40 17.61 7.54
N ASN A 284 -7.46 16.91 7.12
CA ASN A 284 -8.58 16.53 7.99
C ASN A 284 -8.11 15.67 9.18
N ASN A 285 -7.23 14.71 8.93
CA ASN A 285 -6.63 13.91 9.99
C ASN A 285 -5.76 14.75 10.95
N GLN A 286 -5.05 15.77 10.47
CA GLN A 286 -4.30 16.67 11.35
C GLN A 286 -5.21 17.57 12.19
N ILE A 287 -6.33 18.05 11.63
CA ILE A 287 -7.34 18.81 12.39
C ILE A 287 -7.95 17.94 13.49
N ALA A 288 -8.31 16.68 13.19
CA ALA A 288 -8.80 15.74 14.20
C ALA A 288 -7.76 15.44 15.29
N LEU A 289 -6.47 15.34 14.91
CA LEU A 289 -5.38 15.16 15.87
C LEU A 289 -5.19 16.40 16.77
N TYR A 290 -5.28 17.61 16.20
CA TYR A 290 -5.26 18.86 16.97
C TYR A 290 -6.40 18.90 17.99
N LYS A 291 -7.63 18.58 17.58
CA LYS A 291 -8.82 18.56 18.46
C LYS A 291 -8.72 17.55 19.60
N SER A 292 -8.04 16.42 19.38
CA SER A 292 -7.92 15.34 20.38
C SER A 292 -6.69 15.46 21.28
N THR A 293 -5.59 16.04 20.79
CA THR A 293 -4.28 16.05 21.50
C THR A 293 -3.72 17.44 21.77
N GLY A 294 -4.31 18.49 21.19
CA GLY A 294 -3.78 19.85 21.20
C GLY A 294 -2.53 20.06 20.34
N GLN A 295 -2.12 19.07 19.54
CA GLN A 295 -0.91 19.16 18.73
C GLN A 295 -1.10 20.14 17.56
N SER A 296 -0.53 21.34 17.65
CA SER A 296 -0.65 22.37 16.60
C SER A 296 0.13 22.03 15.32
N PHE A 297 -0.30 22.64 14.22
CA PHE A 297 0.35 22.57 12.92
C PHE A 297 0.08 23.86 12.13
N ASN A 298 0.90 24.11 11.12
CA ASN A 298 0.74 25.26 10.25
C ASN A 298 0.51 24.84 8.81
N LEU A 299 -0.32 25.61 8.10
CA LEU A 299 -0.51 25.52 6.67
C LEU A 299 0.09 26.77 6.03
N VAL A 300 1.18 26.58 5.28
CA VAL A 300 1.90 27.65 4.59
C VAL A 300 1.59 27.57 3.10
N SER A 301 1.09 28.64 2.51
CA SER A 301 0.88 28.73 1.07
C SER A 301 1.78 29.78 0.46
N ILE A 302 2.48 29.35 -0.58
CA ILE A 302 3.46 30.15 -1.29
C ILE A 302 2.91 30.32 -2.71
N LYS A 303 2.54 31.55 -3.03
CA LYS A 303 1.94 31.94 -4.31
C LYS A 303 3.01 32.53 -5.22
N LEU A 304 2.99 32.13 -6.48
CA LEU A 304 3.76 32.74 -7.55
C LEU A 304 2.86 33.63 -8.41
N ASP A 305 3.22 34.89 -8.56
CA ASP A 305 2.57 35.80 -9.51
C ASP A 305 2.83 35.30 -10.95
N PRO A 306 1.78 35.09 -11.78
CA PRO A 306 1.93 34.67 -13.17
C PRO A 306 2.86 35.57 -14.01
N ALA A 307 3.00 36.85 -13.66
CA ALA A 307 3.90 37.78 -14.34
C ALA A 307 5.38 37.34 -14.26
N ALA A 308 5.80 36.61 -13.22
CA ALA A 308 7.15 36.05 -13.13
C ALA A 308 7.42 34.99 -14.20
N GLN A 309 6.42 34.18 -14.54
CA GLN A 309 6.52 33.16 -15.58
C GLN A 309 6.58 33.80 -16.96
N LEU A 310 5.72 34.79 -17.21
CA LEU A 310 5.69 35.54 -18.48
C LEU A 310 7.01 36.28 -18.75
N ARG A 311 7.69 36.74 -17.70
CA ARG A 311 9.00 37.40 -17.78
C ARG A 311 10.18 36.42 -17.78
N GLY A 312 9.92 35.10 -17.69
CA GLY A 312 10.96 34.06 -17.67
C GLY A 312 11.82 34.07 -16.41
N LEU A 313 11.36 34.67 -15.31
CA LEU A 313 12.13 34.83 -14.07
C LEU A 313 12.08 33.57 -13.18
N LEU A 314 10.89 32.97 -13.04
CA LEU A 314 10.68 31.80 -12.20
C LEU A 314 9.44 31.03 -12.66
N THR A 315 9.56 29.71 -12.82
CA THR A 315 8.43 28.82 -13.12
C THR A 315 7.83 28.22 -11.83
N ILE A 316 6.57 27.79 -11.88
CA ILE A 316 5.92 27.13 -10.74
C ILE A 316 6.65 25.83 -10.36
N HIS A 317 7.19 25.10 -11.35
CA HIS A 317 7.97 23.89 -11.11
C HIS A 317 9.31 24.18 -10.41
N GLN A 318 9.98 25.28 -10.77
CA GLN A 318 11.18 25.72 -10.06
C GLN A 318 10.88 26.11 -8.62
N LEU A 319 9.77 26.83 -8.38
CA LEU A 319 9.33 27.18 -7.04
C LEU A 319 8.96 25.92 -6.23
N GLN A 320 8.20 24.98 -6.80
CA GLN A 320 7.89 23.69 -6.19
C GLN A 320 9.15 22.92 -5.78
N ASN A 321 10.18 22.90 -6.65
CA ASN A 321 11.43 22.23 -6.34
C ASN A 321 12.18 22.91 -5.19
N ALA A 322 12.26 24.25 -5.19
CA ALA A 322 12.88 25.01 -4.09
C ALA A 322 12.20 24.73 -2.75
N ILE A 323 10.86 24.69 -2.75
CA ILE A 323 10.07 24.35 -1.56
C ILE A 323 10.32 22.91 -1.13
N ARG A 324 10.31 21.94 -2.06
CA ARG A 324 10.57 20.53 -1.77
C ARG A 324 11.92 20.31 -1.09
N LEU A 325 12.96 21.00 -1.56
CA LEU A 325 14.31 20.94 -0.97
C LEU A 325 14.39 21.60 0.42
N SER A 326 13.41 22.43 0.77
CA SER A 326 13.36 23.19 2.02
C SER A 326 12.45 22.56 3.09
N THR A 327 11.60 21.61 2.67
CA THR A 327 10.71 20.87 3.57
C THR A 327 11.36 19.61 4.13
N SER A 328 10.96 19.22 5.34
CA SER A 328 11.37 17.95 5.93
C SER A 328 10.49 16.79 5.44
N LYS A 329 10.96 15.54 5.62
CA LYS A 329 10.21 14.32 5.22
C LYS A 329 8.83 14.19 5.88
N LYS A 330 8.63 14.81 7.04
CA LYS A 330 7.34 14.79 7.76
C LYS A 330 6.35 15.81 7.20
N ASP A 331 6.81 16.86 6.51
CA ASP A 331 5.93 17.86 5.95
C ASP A 331 5.23 17.30 4.71
N LYS A 332 4.10 17.90 4.33
CA LYS A 332 3.28 17.43 3.20
C LYS A 332 3.10 18.59 2.25
N ILE A 333 3.28 18.36 0.96
CA ILE A 333 3.21 19.40 -0.07
C ILE A 333 2.05 19.09 -1.00
N CYS A 334 1.27 20.10 -1.34
CA CYS A 334 0.28 20.06 -2.41
C CYS A 334 0.48 21.27 -3.32
N SER A 335 0.07 21.17 -4.57
CA SER A 335 0.10 22.29 -5.51
C SER A 335 -1.26 22.47 -6.13
N VAL A 336 -1.72 23.72 -6.14
CA VAL A 336 -3.03 24.13 -6.65
C VAL A 336 -2.78 25.39 -7.48
N ASP A 337 -2.97 25.30 -8.80
CA ASP A 337 -2.71 26.37 -9.76
C ASP A 337 -1.31 27.00 -9.61
N ASN A 338 -1.25 28.27 -9.20
CA ASN A 338 -0.01 29.03 -8.97
C ASN A 338 0.43 29.05 -7.50
N LYS A 339 -0.14 28.19 -6.66
CA LYS A 339 0.11 28.09 -5.22
C LYS A 339 0.73 26.74 -4.88
N VAL A 340 1.74 26.78 -4.01
CA VAL A 340 2.32 25.59 -3.39
C VAL A 340 2.01 25.64 -1.90
N ILE A 341 1.29 24.64 -1.43
CA ILE A 341 0.78 24.55 -0.06
C ILE A 341 1.61 23.52 0.69
N VAL A 342 2.09 23.87 1.87
CA VAL A 342 2.91 23.05 2.74
C VAL A 342 2.26 22.93 4.11
N LEU A 343 1.96 21.70 4.50
CA LEU A 343 1.50 21.35 5.84
C LEU A 343 2.71 21.00 6.69
N LEU A 344 3.00 21.86 7.66
CA LEU A 344 4.09 21.72 8.64
C LEU A 344 3.57 21.01 9.89
N ILE A 345 3.89 19.73 10.02
CA ILE A 345 3.46 18.91 11.17
C ILE A 345 4.27 19.31 12.40
N ARG A 346 3.58 19.72 13.49
CA ARG A 346 4.19 20.37 14.66
C ARG A 346 4.92 21.67 14.29
N GLY A 347 4.35 22.39 13.32
CA GLY A 347 4.84 23.69 12.87
C GLY A 347 4.51 24.78 13.87
N SER A 348 5.28 25.88 13.77
CA SER A 348 5.01 27.15 14.41
C SER A 348 5.31 28.27 13.41
N MET A 349 4.97 29.52 13.74
CA MET A 349 5.39 30.67 12.92
C MET A 349 6.90 30.67 12.62
N LYS A 350 7.72 30.28 13.59
CA LYS A 350 9.17 30.14 13.39
C LYS A 350 9.50 29.10 12.31
N SER A 351 8.82 27.96 12.32
CA SER A 351 8.99 26.91 11.31
C SER A 351 8.59 27.38 9.90
N ALA A 352 7.56 28.23 9.79
CA ALA A 352 7.18 28.84 8.52
C ALA A 352 8.25 29.82 8.01
N VAL A 353 8.81 30.65 8.89
CA VAL A 353 9.93 31.56 8.55
C VAL A 353 11.18 30.77 8.13
N ASP A 354 11.52 29.71 8.86
CA ASP A 354 12.66 28.83 8.55
C ASP A 354 12.50 28.14 7.18
N LEU A 355 11.28 27.67 6.86
CA LEU A 355 10.94 27.11 5.55
C LEU A 355 11.17 28.13 4.44
N VAL A 356 10.67 29.35 4.63
CA VAL A 356 10.75 30.41 3.62
C VAL A 356 12.19 30.89 3.41
N SER A 357 12.96 31.03 4.48
CA SER A 357 14.40 31.36 4.42
C SER A 357 15.20 30.26 3.70
N THR A 358 14.93 29.00 4.02
CA THR A 358 15.58 27.87 3.34
C THR A 358 15.17 27.78 1.87
N MET A 359 13.90 28.10 1.55
CA MET A 359 13.41 28.16 0.18
C MET A 359 14.15 29.22 -0.64
N GLN A 360 14.42 30.41 -0.08
CA GLN A 360 15.19 31.45 -0.77
C GLN A 360 16.58 30.95 -1.18
N ASN A 361 17.24 30.18 -0.30
CA ASN A 361 18.56 29.59 -0.57
C ASN A 361 18.52 28.47 -1.63
N ASN A 362 17.33 27.91 -1.90
CA ASN A 362 17.12 26.84 -2.87
C ASN A 362 16.50 27.33 -4.20
N LEU A 363 16.38 28.64 -4.38
CA LEU A 363 15.94 29.24 -5.66
C LEU A 363 16.98 29.01 -6.77
N PRO A 364 16.57 29.03 -8.06
CA PRO A 364 17.41 28.63 -9.19
C PRO A 364 18.75 29.37 -9.33
N SER A 365 18.84 30.60 -8.83
CA SER A 365 20.06 31.40 -8.84
C SER A 365 20.18 32.18 -7.53
N GLN A 366 21.42 32.37 -7.08
CA GLN A 366 21.77 33.16 -5.89
C GLN A 366 22.33 34.55 -6.26
N ASP A 367 22.23 34.95 -7.53
CA ASP A 367 22.58 36.31 -7.95
C ASP A 367 21.65 37.34 -7.26
N ARG A 368 22.23 38.38 -6.65
CA ARG A 368 21.50 39.47 -6.00
C ARG A 368 20.49 40.13 -6.94
N ASN A 369 20.84 40.30 -8.22
CA ASN A 369 19.92 40.91 -9.19
C ASN A 369 18.72 40.01 -9.46
N TYR A 370 18.95 38.71 -9.54
CA TYR A 370 17.91 37.71 -9.71
C TYR A 370 16.97 37.65 -8.49
N ILE A 371 17.54 37.48 -7.29
CA ILE A 371 16.77 37.39 -6.04
C ILE A 371 15.90 38.64 -5.86
N ASN A 372 16.48 39.84 -6.00
CA ASN A 372 15.72 41.09 -5.88
C ASN A 372 14.58 41.19 -6.90
N ALA A 373 14.76 40.65 -8.12
CA ALA A 373 13.74 40.67 -9.15
C ALA A 373 12.59 39.69 -8.91
N ILE A 374 12.76 38.65 -8.08
CA ILE A 374 11.71 37.64 -7.83
C ILE A 374 11.02 37.77 -6.47
N LEU A 375 11.62 38.48 -5.51
CA LEU A 375 11.05 38.67 -4.16
C LEU A 375 9.64 39.29 -4.21
N ASP A 376 9.39 40.20 -5.15
CA ASP A 376 8.09 40.87 -5.30
C ASP A 376 7.01 39.99 -5.98
N TYR A 377 7.42 38.89 -6.64
CA TYR A 377 6.52 37.97 -7.33
C TYR A 377 6.18 36.71 -6.51
N ILE A 378 6.78 36.56 -5.33
CA ILE A 378 6.47 35.48 -4.40
C ILE A 378 5.77 36.07 -3.19
N SER A 379 4.62 35.51 -2.83
CA SER A 379 3.88 35.90 -1.64
C SER A 379 3.60 34.69 -0.77
N VAL A 380 3.66 34.87 0.54
CA VAL A 380 3.48 33.81 1.53
C VAL A 380 2.29 34.12 2.42
N TYR A 381 1.48 33.10 2.70
CA TYR A 381 0.40 33.14 3.66
C TYR A 381 0.54 31.96 4.61
N ASN A 382 0.47 32.20 5.91
CA ASN A 382 0.57 31.15 6.93
C ASN A 382 -0.69 31.18 7.81
N VAL A 383 -1.31 30.01 7.97
CA VAL A 383 -2.40 29.77 8.90
C VAL A 383 -1.94 28.76 9.94
N GLU A 384 -2.04 29.12 11.20
CA GLU A 384 -1.91 28.17 12.31
C GLU A 384 -3.30 27.60 12.62
N VAL A 385 -3.37 26.30 12.93
CA VAL A 385 -4.64 25.67 13.29
C VAL A 385 -5.19 26.27 14.60
N ASP A 386 -6.49 26.57 14.62
CA ASP A 386 -7.21 27.01 15.81
C ASP A 386 -8.58 26.34 15.92
N ASP A 387 -9.24 26.51 17.07
CA ASP A 387 -10.53 25.87 17.39
C ASP A 387 -11.69 26.26 16.45
N ARG A 388 -11.56 27.36 15.69
CA ARG A 388 -12.58 27.82 14.73
C ARG A 388 -12.55 27.02 13.44
N ILE A 389 -11.49 26.24 13.20
CA ILE A 389 -11.34 25.42 12.00
C ILE A 389 -12.08 24.09 12.19
N GLU A 390 -13.21 23.95 11.50
CA GLU A 390 -14.05 22.77 11.60
C GLU A 390 -13.49 21.59 10.80
N ASN A 391 -13.07 21.84 9.56
CA ASN A 391 -12.66 20.84 8.59
C ASN A 391 -11.58 21.38 7.62
N ALA A 392 -10.98 20.47 6.84
CA ALA A 392 -9.91 20.77 5.91
C ALA A 392 -10.35 21.67 4.76
N ASP A 393 -11.59 21.55 4.29
CA ASP A 393 -12.14 22.38 3.23
C ASP A 393 -12.16 23.86 3.64
N SER A 394 -12.67 24.17 4.84
CA SER A 394 -12.66 25.52 5.40
C SER A 394 -11.24 26.07 5.58
N MET A 395 -10.29 25.23 6.00
CA MET A 395 -8.89 25.66 6.15
C MET A 395 -8.19 25.88 4.80
N LEU A 396 -8.50 25.07 3.80
CA LEU A 396 -7.96 25.23 2.45
C LEU A 396 -8.59 26.42 1.73
N GLU A 397 -9.88 26.70 1.92
CA GLU A 397 -10.53 27.89 1.39
C GLU A 397 -9.84 29.17 1.87
N LEU A 398 -9.44 29.26 3.15
CA LEU A 398 -8.65 30.40 3.67
C LEU A 398 -7.33 30.60 2.94
N VAL A 399 -6.77 29.52 2.39
CA VAL A 399 -5.42 29.49 1.81
C VAL A 399 -5.44 29.53 0.28
N VAL A 400 -6.54 29.09 -0.34
CA VAL A 400 -6.76 29.08 -1.79
C VAL A 400 -7.54 30.31 -2.23
N ASN A 401 -8.53 30.78 -1.46
CA ASN A 401 -9.43 31.89 -1.83
C ASN A 401 -9.11 33.22 -1.15
N SER A 402 -8.02 33.33 -0.38
CA SER A 402 -7.57 34.58 0.28
C SER A 402 -7.28 35.75 -0.67
N ASP A 403 -7.40 35.55 -1.98
CA ASP A 403 -7.41 36.63 -2.97
C ASP A 403 -8.71 37.47 -2.94
N MET A 404 -9.79 37.01 -2.27
CA MET A 404 -11.12 37.63 -2.28
C MET A 404 -11.54 38.33 -0.98
N ASP A 405 -10.90 38.03 0.15
CA ASP A 405 -11.31 38.54 1.48
C ASP A 405 -10.31 39.52 2.09
N SER A 406 -10.80 40.73 2.37
CA SER A 406 -10.05 41.91 2.86
C SER A 406 -9.35 41.77 4.22
N THR A 407 -9.40 40.62 4.88
CA THR A 407 -8.87 40.39 6.24
C THR A 407 -7.66 39.45 6.30
N HIS A 408 -7.29 38.77 5.22
CA HIS A 408 -6.25 37.73 5.20
C HIS A 408 -5.22 37.95 4.09
N TYR A 409 -4.26 38.85 4.30
CA TYR A 409 -3.30 39.24 3.26
C TYR A 409 -2.12 38.28 3.13
N TYR A 410 -1.89 37.79 1.91
CA TYR A 410 -0.59 37.28 1.48
C TYR A 410 0.49 38.36 1.68
N GLN A 411 1.58 38.00 2.35
CA GLN A 411 2.70 38.91 2.56
C GLN A 411 3.76 38.69 1.46
N PRO A 412 4.27 39.77 0.84
CA PRO A 412 5.44 39.68 -0.03
C PRO A 412 6.60 39.00 0.70
N LEU A 413 7.38 38.20 -0.04
CA LEU A 413 8.43 37.36 0.51
C LEU A 413 9.45 38.14 1.38
N ASN A 414 9.72 39.40 1.04
CA ASN A 414 10.63 40.28 1.78
C ASN A 414 10.08 40.76 3.15
N LYS A 415 8.76 40.80 3.33
CA LYS A 415 8.10 41.21 4.57
C LYS A 415 7.82 40.03 5.50
N PHE A 416 7.76 38.81 4.97
CA PHE A 416 7.45 37.60 5.74
C PHE A 416 8.62 37.10 6.59
N THR A 417 9.87 37.32 6.13
CA THR A 417 11.09 36.90 6.84
C THR A 417 11.76 38.00 7.68
N GLY A 418 11.22 39.23 7.62
CA GLY A 418 11.85 40.46 8.13
C GLY A 418 11.35 40.91 9.49
#